data_AF-A0A529W8U7-F1
#
_entry.id   AF-A0A529W8U7-F1
#
_cell.length_a   1.000
_cell.length_b   1.000
_cell.length_c   1.000
_cell.angle_alpha   90.00
_cell.angle_beta   90.00
_cell.angle_gamma   90.00
#
_symmetry.space_group_name_H-M   'P 1'
#
loop_
_entity.id
_entity.type
_entity.pdbx_description
1 polymer ?
#
loop_
_entity_poly.entity_id
_entity_poly.type
_entity_poly.pdbx_seq_one_letter_code
_entity_poly.pdbx_strand_id
1 'polypeptide(L)'
;MAKKPTTTKSLENDVAAELEKALDLDLAGDEGGLDMAASMEDLEAQISAAADELAREGRSQRTEPANNPQPAIPQPPRAPAAKPAELRPVEPCNGQPSGFTPPAGFTPANDDRQKDYKTLLHSLNRRASSTVYWVIAFISLAWIAGAGGLANLLFGPGIWKIRTFDQFFARPELIGLAVAAIVPVILFWAFAAMIRRAQEMRIAAQSMTEVAFRLAEPENLAQDRVMMIGQAVRREVAAMGEGIERTLARAVELETLVHGEVSQIERSYSENEARIRSLVDGLGSEREAVVTHAERVRASIASAHETLRDEIGAASDIIRDSILNASTKL
;
A
#
# COMPACT_ATOMS: atom_id res chain seq x y z
N MET A 1 -12.72 -13.07 -44.43
CA MET A 1 -12.39 -14.04 -43.36
C MET A 1 -13.30 -13.79 -42.18
N ALA A 2 -14.30 -14.64 -41.95
CA ALA A 2 -15.25 -14.52 -40.84
C ALA A 2 -14.87 -15.50 -39.71
N LYS A 3 -14.67 -15.00 -38.48
CA LYS A 3 -14.34 -15.82 -37.30
C LYS A 3 -15.57 -16.02 -36.40
N LYS A 4 -15.99 -17.28 -36.41
CA LYS A 4 -16.81 -18.11 -35.50
C LYS A 4 -17.31 -17.48 -34.17
N PRO A 5 -18.64 -17.36 -33.97
CA PRO A 5 -19.29 -16.98 -32.70
C PRO A 5 -19.65 -18.17 -31.77
N THR A 6 -19.11 -19.37 -31.98
CA THR A 6 -19.60 -20.59 -31.30
C THR A 6 -19.03 -20.85 -29.90
N THR A 7 -17.88 -20.27 -29.55
CA THR A 7 -17.18 -20.56 -28.28
C THR A 7 -17.78 -19.84 -27.06
N THR A 8 -18.40 -18.67 -27.25
CA THR A 8 -19.00 -17.93 -26.12
C THR A 8 -20.30 -18.58 -25.64
N LYS A 9 -21.10 -19.11 -26.58
CA LYS A 9 -22.40 -19.73 -26.27
C LYS A 9 -22.28 -21.05 -25.50
N SER A 10 -21.17 -21.78 -25.64
CA SER A 10 -20.90 -22.99 -24.85
C SER A 10 -20.53 -22.67 -23.40
N LEU A 11 -19.80 -21.58 -23.16
CA LEU A 11 -19.41 -21.15 -21.81
C LEU A 11 -20.63 -20.67 -21.01
N GLU A 12 -21.55 -19.95 -21.64
CA GLU A 12 -22.78 -19.49 -20.99
C GLU A 12 -23.69 -20.66 -20.57
N ASN A 13 -23.77 -21.72 -21.38
CA ASN A 13 -24.53 -22.92 -21.05
C ASN A 13 -23.89 -23.74 -19.91
N ASP A 14 -22.57 -23.86 -19.87
CA ASP A 14 -21.88 -24.58 -18.78
C ASP A 14 -22.05 -23.84 -17.44
N VAL A 15 -21.95 -22.51 -17.43
CA VAL A 15 -22.17 -21.70 -16.23
C VAL A 15 -23.62 -21.79 -15.74
N ALA A 16 -24.59 -21.78 -16.65
CA ALA A 16 -25.99 -21.98 -16.30
C ALA A 16 -26.25 -23.37 -15.69
N ALA A 17 -25.63 -24.42 -16.23
CA ALA A 17 -25.75 -25.77 -15.70
C ALA A 17 -25.07 -25.94 -14.32
N GLU A 18 -23.94 -25.27 -14.08
CA GLU A 18 -23.30 -25.25 -12.74
C GLU A 18 -24.14 -24.50 -11.71
N LEU A 19 -24.79 -23.40 -12.10
CA LEU A 19 -25.69 -22.64 -11.24
C LEU A 19 -26.96 -23.43 -10.89
N GLU A 20 -27.57 -24.13 -11.85
CA GLU A 20 -28.72 -25.00 -11.61
C GLU A 20 -28.35 -26.17 -10.68
N LYS A 21 -27.18 -26.78 -10.89
CA LYS A 21 -26.67 -27.85 -10.02
C LYS A 21 -26.34 -27.38 -8.60
N ALA A 22 -25.86 -26.15 -8.43
CA ALA A 22 -25.61 -25.58 -7.11
C ALA A 22 -26.92 -25.27 -6.36
N LEU A 23 -27.95 -24.84 -7.09
CA LEU A 23 -29.26 -24.52 -6.51
C LEU A 23 -30.04 -25.80 -6.11
N ASP A 24 -29.94 -26.87 -6.91
CA ASP A 24 -30.60 -28.15 -6.62
C ASP A 24 -29.95 -28.89 -5.44
N LEU A 25 -28.64 -28.69 -5.22
CA LEU A 25 -27.92 -29.24 -4.06
C LEU A 25 -28.34 -28.58 -2.73
N ASP A 26 -28.69 -27.30 -2.78
CA ASP A 26 -29.15 -26.53 -1.60
C ASP A 26 -30.62 -26.86 -1.25
N LEU A 27 -31.46 -27.13 -2.27
CA LEU A 27 -32.86 -27.49 -2.07
C LEU A 27 -33.06 -28.94 -1.58
N ALA A 28 -32.11 -29.84 -1.84
CA ALA A 28 -32.14 -31.23 -1.38
C ALA A 28 -31.61 -31.43 0.06
N GLY A 29 -31.17 -30.37 0.74
CA GLY A 29 -30.57 -30.39 2.08
C GLY A 29 -31.52 -30.15 3.26
N ASP A 30 -32.83 -30.09 3.03
CA ASP A 30 -33.83 -29.71 4.06
C ASP A 30 -34.24 -30.86 5.01
N GLU A 31 -33.28 -31.43 5.74
CA GLU A 31 -33.54 -32.19 7.00
C GLU A 31 -32.55 -31.83 8.14
N GLY A 32 -31.96 -30.62 8.12
CA GLY A 32 -30.93 -30.19 9.09
C GLY A 32 -31.39 -29.21 10.19
N GLY A 33 -32.67 -28.86 10.23
CA GLY A 33 -33.18 -27.75 11.07
C GLY A 33 -33.07 -27.92 12.60
N LEU A 34 -32.70 -29.10 13.09
CA LEU A 34 -32.61 -29.40 14.53
C LEU A 34 -31.17 -29.41 15.09
N ASP A 35 -30.15 -29.45 14.22
CA ASP A 35 -28.74 -29.58 14.64
C ASP A 35 -28.04 -28.21 14.78
N MET A 36 -28.50 -27.21 14.02
CA MET A 36 -27.91 -25.86 14.05
C MET A 36 -28.26 -25.09 15.33
N ALA A 37 -29.45 -25.28 15.89
CA ALA A 37 -29.86 -24.65 17.14
C ALA A 37 -29.06 -25.19 18.35
N ALA A 38 -28.81 -26.50 18.40
CA ALA A 38 -27.97 -27.12 19.43
C ALA A 38 -26.50 -26.65 19.31
N SER A 39 -25.99 -26.48 18.09
CA SER A 39 -24.64 -25.93 17.87
C SER A 39 -24.51 -24.46 18.28
N MET A 40 -25.59 -23.67 18.15
CA MET A 40 -25.61 -22.25 18.50
C MET A 40 -25.57 -22.06 20.02
N GLU A 41 -26.30 -22.90 20.77
CA GLU A 41 -26.33 -22.85 22.23
C GLU A 41 -25.00 -23.31 22.85
N ASP A 42 -24.34 -24.31 22.25
CA ASP A 42 -23.00 -24.75 22.67
C ASP A 42 -21.91 -23.70 22.34
N LEU A 43 -22.08 -22.96 21.23
CA LEU A 43 -21.21 -21.83 20.86
C LEU A 43 -21.38 -20.64 21.81
N GLU A 44 -22.61 -20.32 22.22
CA GLU A 44 -22.89 -19.26 23.20
C GLU A 44 -22.35 -19.61 24.61
N ALA A 45 -22.43 -20.89 24.99
CA ALA A 45 -21.80 -21.41 26.21
C ALA A 45 -20.27 -21.28 26.17
N GLN A 46 -19.63 -21.54 25.03
CA GLN A 46 -18.17 -21.36 24.89
C GLN A 46 -17.75 -19.89 24.91
N ILE A 47 -18.52 -18.99 24.29
CA ILE A 47 -18.23 -17.55 24.28
C ILE A 47 -18.38 -16.96 25.69
N SER A 48 -19.42 -17.34 26.43
CA SER A 48 -19.62 -16.89 27.80
C SER A 48 -18.53 -17.41 28.75
N ALA A 49 -18.10 -18.67 28.60
CA ALA A 49 -16.98 -19.23 29.37
C ALA A 49 -15.65 -18.48 29.09
N ALA A 50 -15.36 -18.19 27.82
CA ALA A 50 -14.17 -17.44 27.42
C ALA A 50 -14.20 -15.98 27.94
N ALA A 51 -15.37 -15.34 27.95
CA ALA A 51 -15.53 -14.00 28.50
C ALA A 51 -15.31 -13.96 30.02
N ASP A 52 -15.76 -14.99 30.74
CA ASP A 52 -15.62 -15.08 32.20
C ASP A 52 -14.17 -15.40 32.64
N GLU A 53 -13.43 -16.14 31.81
CA GLU A 53 -11.99 -16.37 31.96
C GLU A 53 -11.17 -15.09 31.74
N LEU A 54 -11.49 -14.32 30.70
CA LEU A 54 -10.87 -13.02 30.42
C LEU A 54 -11.19 -11.99 31.53
N ALA A 55 -12.40 -12.01 32.09
CA ALA A 55 -12.80 -11.18 33.21
C ALA A 55 -12.11 -11.55 34.53
N ARG A 56 -11.73 -12.84 34.71
CA ARG A 56 -10.89 -13.30 35.83
C ARG A 56 -9.44 -12.87 35.64
N GLU A 57 -8.87 -13.00 34.45
CA GLU A 57 -7.50 -12.53 34.17
C GLU A 57 -7.36 -11.00 34.33
N GLY A 58 -8.36 -10.23 33.87
CA GLY A 58 -8.41 -8.79 34.06
C GLY A 58 -8.55 -8.35 35.53
N ARG A 59 -9.04 -9.23 36.41
CA ARG A 59 -9.13 -8.99 37.86
C ARG A 59 -7.84 -9.38 38.58
N SER A 60 -7.17 -10.44 38.14
CA SER A 60 -5.86 -10.88 38.66
C SER A 60 -4.76 -9.85 38.40
N GLN A 61 -4.86 -9.05 37.33
CA GLN A 61 -3.96 -7.92 37.08
C GLN A 61 -4.25 -6.67 37.91
N ARG A 62 -5.37 -6.61 38.66
CA ARG A 62 -5.82 -5.40 39.39
C ARG A 62 -5.71 -5.46 40.91
N THR A 63 -4.81 -6.29 41.44
CA THR A 63 -4.63 -6.39 42.89
C THR A 63 -3.18 -6.25 43.31
N GLU A 64 -2.71 -5.00 43.45
CA GLU A 64 -1.70 -4.57 44.43
C GLU A 64 -1.81 -3.03 44.62
N PRO A 65 -2.36 -2.51 45.73
CA PRO A 65 -2.10 -1.15 46.18
C PRO A 65 -1.03 -1.18 47.27
N ALA A 66 0.24 -1.01 46.89
CA ALA A 66 1.31 -0.76 47.84
C ALA A 66 1.48 0.75 48.05
N ASN A 67 1.14 1.15 49.27
CA ASN A 67 1.33 2.46 49.88
C ASN A 67 2.82 2.86 49.97
N ASN A 68 3.27 3.91 49.28
CA ASN A 68 4.20 4.93 49.83
C ASN A 68 4.40 6.15 48.89
N PRO A 69 4.86 7.30 49.43
CA PRO A 69 4.47 8.63 48.97
C PRO A 69 5.35 9.24 47.87
N GLN A 70 4.70 9.93 46.95
CA GLN A 70 5.31 10.75 45.89
C GLN A 70 5.84 12.09 46.46
N PRO A 71 7.07 12.52 46.15
CA PRO A 71 7.53 13.88 46.40
C PRO A 71 6.93 14.86 45.38
N ALA A 72 6.50 16.02 45.89
CA ALA A 72 5.95 17.13 45.12
C ALA A 72 6.98 17.77 44.17
N ILE A 73 6.55 18.10 42.95
CA ILE A 73 7.23 19.05 42.06
C ILE A 73 6.21 20.14 41.66
N PRO A 74 6.56 21.44 41.68
CA PRO A 74 5.60 22.54 41.74
C PRO A 74 5.01 22.93 40.39
N GLN A 75 3.74 23.36 40.40
CA GLN A 75 3.06 24.03 39.28
C GLN A 75 3.51 25.50 39.17
N PRO A 76 3.71 26.05 37.96
CA PRO A 76 3.73 27.49 37.74
C PRO A 76 2.31 28.04 37.45
N PRO A 77 2.07 29.34 37.74
CA PRO A 77 0.74 29.91 37.91
C PRO A 77 0.03 30.29 36.60
N ARG A 78 -1.30 30.27 36.64
CA ARG A 78 -2.21 30.72 35.59
C ARG A 78 -2.62 32.18 35.80
N ALA A 79 -2.58 32.98 34.72
CA ALA A 79 -3.57 33.99 34.25
C ALA A 79 -2.87 35.14 33.46
N PRO A 80 -3.57 35.97 32.64
CA PRO A 80 -4.99 35.98 32.26
C PRO A 80 -5.26 36.05 30.73
N ALA A 81 -6.54 35.96 30.37
CA ALA A 81 -7.10 36.02 29.03
C ALA A 81 -6.92 37.37 28.29
N ALA A 82 -6.79 37.31 26.96
CA ALA A 82 -7.01 38.43 26.05
C ALA A 82 -7.74 37.96 24.76
N LYS A 83 -8.49 38.89 24.18
CA LYS A 83 -9.63 38.80 23.25
C LYS A 83 -9.25 38.57 21.76
N PRO A 84 -10.24 38.39 20.85
CA PRO A 84 -10.13 37.52 19.66
C PRO A 84 -9.46 38.15 18.43
N ALA A 85 -8.98 37.25 17.57
CA ALA A 85 -8.30 37.51 16.32
C ALA A 85 -9.20 38.21 15.27
N GLU A 86 -8.71 39.32 14.71
CA GLU A 86 -9.17 39.87 13.44
C GLU A 86 -8.50 39.12 12.28
N LEU A 87 -9.34 38.59 11.40
CA LEU A 87 -8.97 37.94 10.14
C LEU A 87 -8.49 39.00 9.13
N ARG A 88 -7.30 38.82 8.56
CA ARG A 88 -6.93 39.42 7.27
C ARG A 88 -6.47 38.34 6.28
N PRO A 89 -6.93 38.38 5.01
CA PRO A 89 -6.56 37.42 3.97
C PRO A 89 -5.07 37.48 3.60
N VAL A 90 -4.49 36.31 3.32
CA VAL A 90 -3.11 36.16 2.83
C VAL A 90 -3.12 36.19 1.31
N GLU A 91 -2.51 37.20 0.70
CA GLU A 91 -2.09 37.21 -0.71
C GLU A 91 -0.67 36.62 -0.85
N PRO A 92 -0.33 36.00 -2.01
CA PRO A 92 0.78 35.07 -2.11
C PRO A 92 2.11 35.81 -2.32
N CYS A 93 3.01 35.71 -1.35
CA CYS A 93 4.36 36.23 -1.47
C CYS A 93 5.24 35.21 -2.21
N ASN A 94 5.58 35.53 -3.46
CA ASN A 94 6.59 34.86 -4.25
C ASN A 94 7.97 35.15 -3.63
N GLY A 95 8.47 34.23 -2.81
CA GLY A 95 9.71 34.39 -2.05
C GLY A 95 10.55 33.13 -2.09
N GLN A 96 11.77 33.26 -2.63
CA GLN A 96 12.85 32.27 -2.53
C GLN A 96 13.01 31.77 -1.08
N PRO A 97 13.16 30.47 -0.84
CA PRO A 97 13.55 29.99 0.48
C PRO A 97 15.08 30.05 0.62
N SER A 98 15.55 31.09 1.29
CA SER A 98 16.80 31.03 2.05
C SER A 98 16.60 30.11 3.25
N GLY A 99 17.46 29.11 3.40
CA GLY A 99 17.64 28.39 4.67
C GLY A 99 16.75 27.17 4.89
N PHE A 100 16.81 26.18 4.00
CA PHE A 100 16.58 24.79 4.38
C PHE A 100 17.67 23.95 3.75
N THR A 101 18.76 23.70 4.47
CA THR A 101 19.60 22.54 4.20
C THR A 101 18.70 21.33 4.46
N PRO A 102 18.35 20.52 3.46
CA PRO A 102 17.66 19.27 3.74
C PRO A 102 18.52 18.49 4.73
N PRO A 103 17.95 17.89 5.80
CA PRO A 103 18.70 16.94 6.60
C PRO A 103 19.30 15.93 5.62
N ALA A 104 20.59 15.68 5.75
CA ALA A 104 21.38 14.80 4.90
C ALA A 104 20.50 13.65 4.42
N GLY A 105 20.26 13.62 3.10
CA GLY A 105 19.33 12.68 2.50
C GLY A 105 19.60 11.30 3.08
N PHE A 106 18.56 10.67 3.61
CA PHE A 106 18.63 9.27 4.00
C PHE A 106 19.14 8.50 2.79
N THR A 107 20.42 8.14 2.81
CA THR A 107 20.98 7.19 1.86
C THR A 107 20.11 5.95 2.02
N PRO A 108 19.50 5.43 0.94
CA PRO A 108 18.75 4.20 1.03
C PRO A 108 19.63 3.15 1.71
N ALA A 109 19.18 2.55 2.81
CA ALA A 109 19.94 1.61 3.66
C ALA A 109 20.45 0.35 2.92
N ASN A 110 20.27 0.30 1.60
CA ASN A 110 20.71 -0.73 0.69
C ASN A 110 22.05 -0.40 0.01
N ASP A 111 22.50 0.86 -0.02
CA ASP A 111 23.61 1.29 -0.90
C ASP A 111 25.01 1.12 -0.27
N ASP A 112 25.11 1.05 1.07
CA ASP A 112 26.37 0.77 1.77
C ASP A 112 26.86 -0.66 1.49
N ARG A 113 25.93 -1.59 1.22
CA ARG A 113 26.22 -3.01 0.97
C ARG A 113 27.02 -3.25 -0.31
N GLN A 114 26.88 -2.38 -1.31
CA GLN A 114 27.54 -2.57 -2.61
C GLN A 114 29.00 -2.13 -2.60
N LYS A 115 29.33 -1.10 -1.82
CA LYS A 115 30.71 -0.59 -1.69
C LYS A 115 31.58 -1.57 -0.91
N ASP A 116 31.02 -2.17 0.16
CA ASP A 116 31.71 -3.16 0.98
C ASP A 116 31.95 -4.48 0.26
N TYR A 117 31.04 -4.91 -0.61
CA TYR A 117 31.22 -6.15 -1.37
C TYR A 117 32.42 -6.07 -2.34
N LYS A 118 32.61 -4.91 -2.98
CA LYS A 118 33.74 -4.69 -3.90
C LYS A 118 35.09 -4.65 -3.17
N THR A 119 35.15 -4.05 -1.98
CA THR A 119 36.39 -4.00 -1.18
C THR A 119 36.74 -5.37 -0.60
N LEU A 120 35.74 -6.18 -0.21
CA LEU A 120 35.94 -7.56 0.25
C LEU A 120 36.42 -8.50 -0.86
N LEU A 121 35.89 -8.39 -2.09
CA LEU A 121 36.41 -9.16 -3.21
C LEU A 121 37.86 -8.81 -3.53
N HIS A 122 38.25 -7.54 -3.35
CA HIS A 122 39.61 -7.10 -3.60
C HIS A 122 40.61 -7.56 -2.52
N SER A 123 40.18 -7.65 -1.26
CA SER A 123 41.00 -8.19 -0.17
C SER A 123 41.20 -9.71 -0.30
N LEU A 124 40.17 -10.43 -0.73
CA LEU A 124 40.23 -11.89 -0.95
C LEU A 124 41.05 -12.28 -2.19
N ASN A 125 41.09 -11.44 -3.22
CA ASN A 125 41.84 -11.74 -4.46
C ASN A 125 43.33 -11.36 -4.39
N ARG A 126 43.84 -10.85 -3.27
CA ARG A 126 45.28 -10.56 -3.12
C ARG A 126 46.05 -11.86 -2.89
N ARG A 127 46.26 -12.63 -3.97
CA ARG A 127 47.11 -13.82 -3.98
C ARG A 127 48.50 -13.46 -3.45
N ALA A 128 48.99 -14.23 -2.48
CA ALA A 128 50.32 -14.08 -1.91
C ALA A 128 51.37 -14.01 -3.04
N SER A 129 52.23 -12.98 -3.00
CA SER A 129 53.15 -12.69 -4.11
C SER A 129 54.11 -13.85 -4.36
N SER A 130 54.27 -14.25 -5.63
CA SER A 130 55.23 -15.29 -6.06
C SER A 130 56.71 -14.90 -5.85
N THR A 131 56.98 -13.67 -5.37
CA THR A 131 58.32 -13.14 -5.08
C THR A 131 59.16 -14.04 -4.18
N VAL A 132 58.54 -14.74 -3.22
CA VAL A 132 59.25 -15.66 -2.32
C VAL A 132 59.96 -16.78 -3.11
N TYR A 133 59.33 -17.34 -4.13
CA TYR A 133 59.97 -18.38 -4.95
C TYR A 133 61.14 -17.86 -5.77
N TRP A 134 61.04 -16.64 -6.29
CA TRP A 134 62.12 -16.02 -7.05
C TRP A 134 63.35 -15.78 -6.18
N VAL A 135 63.17 -15.24 -4.96
CA VAL A 135 64.28 -15.00 -4.03
C VAL A 135 64.97 -16.32 -3.66
N ILE A 136 64.21 -17.36 -3.33
CA ILE A 136 64.78 -18.67 -3.01
C ILE A 136 65.41 -19.35 -4.24
N ALA A 137 64.86 -19.16 -5.44
CA ALA A 137 65.49 -19.63 -6.68
C ALA A 137 66.88 -18.99 -6.88
N PHE A 138 67.03 -17.68 -6.63
CA PHE A 138 68.34 -17.03 -6.70
C PHE A 138 69.30 -17.49 -5.61
N ILE A 139 68.83 -17.66 -4.38
CA ILE A 139 69.65 -18.14 -3.26
C ILE A 139 70.12 -19.58 -3.51
N SER A 140 69.24 -20.46 -3.97
CA SER A 140 69.60 -21.85 -4.30
C SER A 140 70.57 -21.90 -5.49
N LEU A 141 70.38 -21.06 -6.51
CA LEU A 141 71.32 -20.95 -7.62
C LEU A 141 72.70 -20.45 -7.15
N ALA A 142 72.73 -19.42 -6.29
CA ALA A 142 73.97 -18.91 -5.71
C ALA A 142 74.67 -19.96 -4.83
N TRP A 143 73.91 -20.76 -4.08
CA TRP A 143 74.44 -21.87 -3.29
C TRP A 143 75.05 -22.96 -4.18
N ILE A 144 74.36 -23.37 -5.23
CA ILE A 144 74.86 -24.38 -6.18
C ILE A 144 76.13 -23.86 -6.89
N ALA A 145 76.14 -22.59 -7.30
CA ALA A 145 77.32 -21.96 -7.88
C ALA A 145 78.50 -21.93 -6.88
N GLY A 146 78.23 -21.59 -5.62
CA GLY A 146 79.22 -21.63 -4.53
C GLY A 146 79.73 -23.03 -4.24
N ALA A 147 78.85 -24.03 -4.18
CA ALA A 147 79.19 -25.44 -3.96
C ALA A 147 80.01 -25.99 -5.15
N GLY A 148 79.66 -25.63 -6.38
CA GLY A 148 80.44 -25.96 -7.58
C GLY A 148 81.82 -25.29 -7.59
N GLY A 149 81.91 -24.03 -7.16
CA GLY A 149 83.18 -23.31 -7.00
C GLY A 149 84.07 -23.95 -5.94
N LEU A 150 83.50 -24.32 -4.79
CA LEU A 150 84.20 -25.00 -3.70
C LEU A 150 84.64 -26.41 -4.11
N ALA A 151 83.80 -27.15 -4.84
CA ALA A 151 84.14 -28.44 -5.43
C ALA A 151 85.34 -28.33 -6.37
N ASN A 152 85.36 -27.29 -7.21
CA ASN A 152 86.45 -27.03 -8.14
C ASN A 152 87.76 -26.67 -7.42
N LEU A 153 87.70 -26.00 -6.26
CA LEU A 153 88.88 -25.69 -5.45
C LEU A 153 89.42 -26.92 -4.70
N LEU A 154 88.55 -27.76 -4.14
CA LEU A 154 88.94 -28.95 -3.36
C LEU A 154 89.43 -30.11 -4.24
N PHE A 155 88.78 -30.35 -5.39
CA PHE A 155 89.02 -31.52 -6.25
C PHE A 155 89.60 -31.20 -7.62
N GLY A 156 89.78 -29.91 -7.93
CA GLY A 156 90.31 -29.44 -9.21
C GLY A 156 89.34 -29.66 -10.40
N PRO A 157 89.79 -29.37 -11.64
CA PRO A 157 88.97 -29.52 -12.86
C PRO A 157 88.66 -30.98 -13.24
N GLY A 158 89.12 -31.96 -12.45
CA GLY A 158 88.88 -33.39 -12.67
C GLY A 158 87.43 -33.82 -12.50
N ILE A 159 86.63 -33.09 -11.70
CA ILE A 159 85.21 -33.36 -11.49
C ILE A 159 84.36 -33.15 -12.76
N TRP A 160 84.79 -32.25 -13.66
CA TRP A 160 84.10 -31.95 -14.92
C TRP A 160 84.32 -33.02 -16.00
N LYS A 161 85.27 -33.94 -15.80
CA LYS A 161 85.53 -35.07 -16.71
C LYS A 161 84.66 -36.30 -16.43
N ILE A 162 83.87 -36.27 -15.36
CA ILE A 162 82.96 -37.35 -14.97
C ILE A 162 81.77 -37.31 -15.93
N ARG A 163 81.69 -38.29 -16.84
CA ARG A 163 80.62 -38.39 -17.85
C ARG A 163 79.57 -39.45 -17.55
N THR A 164 79.79 -40.27 -16.52
CA THR A 164 78.95 -41.43 -16.20
C THR A 164 78.59 -41.47 -14.73
N PHE A 165 77.32 -41.75 -14.41
CA PHE A 165 76.81 -41.85 -13.03
C PHE A 165 77.53 -42.92 -12.20
N ASP A 166 78.01 -43.99 -12.83
CA ASP A 166 78.75 -45.08 -12.16
C ASP A 166 80.08 -44.61 -11.55
N GLN A 167 80.79 -43.73 -12.27
CA GLN A 167 82.06 -43.16 -11.81
C GLN A 167 81.86 -42.14 -10.68
N PHE A 168 80.67 -41.57 -10.58
CA PHE A 168 80.27 -40.68 -9.50
C PHE A 168 80.01 -41.45 -8.20
N PHE A 169 79.29 -42.58 -8.26
CA PHE A 169 79.01 -43.42 -7.08
C PHE A 169 80.23 -44.19 -6.57
N ALA A 170 81.21 -44.49 -7.43
CA ALA A 170 82.46 -45.13 -7.03
C ALA A 170 83.36 -44.27 -6.11
N ARG A 171 83.07 -42.97 -5.96
CA ARG A 171 83.85 -42.03 -5.14
C ARG A 171 83.01 -41.47 -3.99
N PRO A 172 83.17 -41.96 -2.74
CA PRO A 172 82.35 -41.52 -1.60
C PRO A 172 82.48 -40.03 -1.29
N GLU A 173 83.62 -39.41 -1.60
CA GLU A 173 83.85 -37.97 -1.44
C GLU A 173 82.90 -37.11 -2.28
N LEU A 174 82.55 -37.58 -3.50
CA LEU A 174 81.62 -36.88 -4.39
C LEU A 174 80.18 -37.01 -3.92
N ILE A 175 79.84 -38.15 -3.31
CA ILE A 175 78.53 -38.36 -2.68
C ILE A 175 78.36 -37.37 -1.52
N GLY A 176 79.38 -37.22 -0.67
CA GLY A 176 79.39 -36.22 0.41
C GLY A 176 79.19 -34.80 -0.10
N LEU A 177 79.86 -34.44 -1.20
CA LEU A 177 79.73 -33.12 -1.83
C LEU A 177 78.35 -32.90 -2.45
N ALA A 178 77.77 -33.89 -3.14
CA ALA A 178 76.42 -33.77 -3.68
C ALA A 178 75.38 -33.67 -2.58
N VAL A 179 75.51 -34.42 -1.49
CA VAL A 179 74.64 -34.28 -0.31
C VAL A 179 74.79 -32.87 0.27
N ALA A 180 76.01 -32.37 0.45
CA ALA A 180 76.27 -31.02 0.94
C ALA A 180 75.74 -29.92 -0.01
N ALA A 181 75.66 -30.16 -1.31
CA ALA A 181 75.09 -29.25 -2.29
C ALA A 181 73.55 -29.29 -2.31
N ILE A 182 72.96 -30.49 -2.25
CA ILE A 182 71.51 -30.70 -2.44
C ILE A 182 70.72 -30.45 -1.15
N VAL A 183 71.22 -30.88 0.01
CA VAL A 183 70.48 -30.76 1.29
C VAL A 183 70.10 -29.30 1.60
N PRO A 184 71.00 -28.31 1.49
CA PRO A 184 70.65 -26.91 1.73
C PRO A 184 69.60 -26.38 0.74
N VAL A 185 69.65 -26.82 -0.53
CA VAL A 185 68.66 -26.43 -1.53
C VAL A 185 67.27 -26.93 -1.14
N ILE A 186 67.14 -28.19 -0.70
CA ILE A 186 65.87 -28.74 -0.22
C ILE A 186 65.38 -27.97 1.01
N LEU A 187 66.28 -27.63 1.95
CA LEU A 187 65.92 -26.85 3.14
C LEU A 187 65.44 -25.44 2.80
N PHE A 188 66.08 -24.74 1.86
CA PHE A 188 65.62 -23.42 1.41
C PHE A 188 64.22 -23.49 0.79
N TRP A 189 63.93 -24.51 -0.01
CA TRP A 189 62.61 -24.72 -0.59
C TRP A 189 61.55 -25.11 0.44
N ALA A 190 61.90 -25.96 1.41
CA ALA A 190 61.00 -26.33 2.51
C ALA A 190 60.64 -25.11 3.37
N PHE A 191 61.62 -24.27 3.69
CA PHE A 191 61.41 -23.05 4.46
C PHE A 191 60.57 -22.02 3.68
N ALA A 192 60.80 -21.87 2.37
CA ALA A 192 59.97 -21.03 1.51
C ALA A 192 58.51 -21.49 1.47
N ALA A 193 58.28 -22.78 1.31
CA ALA A 193 56.95 -23.38 1.32
C ALA A 193 56.26 -23.17 2.67
N MET A 194 57.00 -23.29 3.78
CA MET A 194 56.49 -23.05 5.13
C MET A 194 56.07 -21.59 5.33
N ILE A 195 56.92 -20.62 4.94
CA ILE A 195 56.59 -19.19 5.04
C ILE A 195 55.34 -18.87 4.22
N ARG A 196 55.27 -19.36 2.98
CA ARG A 196 54.10 -19.14 2.12
C ARG A 196 52.84 -19.70 2.76
N ARG A 197 52.89 -20.94 3.25
CA ARG A 197 51.75 -21.59 3.90
C ARG A 197 51.31 -20.84 5.15
N ALA A 198 52.25 -20.32 5.94
CA ALA A 198 51.95 -19.50 7.11
C ALA A 198 51.28 -18.17 6.72
N GLN A 199 51.72 -17.52 5.64
CA GLN A 199 51.09 -16.31 5.12
C GLN A 199 49.68 -16.57 4.58
N GLU A 200 49.47 -17.67 3.85
CA GLU A 200 48.15 -18.11 3.39
C GLU A 200 47.22 -18.36 4.58
N MET A 201 47.69 -19.03 5.64
CA MET A 201 46.91 -19.25 6.85
C MET A 201 46.63 -17.97 7.62
N ARG A 202 47.55 -17.00 7.64
CA ARG A 202 47.34 -15.70 8.27
C ARG A 202 46.23 -14.91 7.57
N ILE A 203 46.22 -14.89 6.24
CA ILE A 203 45.16 -14.24 5.45
C ILE A 203 43.82 -14.96 5.66
N ALA A 204 43.82 -16.30 5.62
CA ALA A 204 42.63 -17.11 5.87
C ALA A 204 42.05 -16.86 7.28
N ALA A 205 42.89 -16.84 8.32
CA ALA A 205 42.46 -16.56 9.69
C ALA A 205 41.85 -15.16 9.83
N GLN A 206 42.47 -14.14 9.22
CA GLN A 206 41.92 -12.77 9.22
C GLN A 206 40.54 -12.70 8.53
N SER A 207 40.38 -13.37 7.38
CA SER A 207 39.09 -13.42 6.68
C SER A 207 38.01 -14.19 7.47
N MET A 208 38.40 -15.21 8.25
CA MET A 208 37.48 -15.96 9.10
C MET A 208 37.06 -15.19 10.34
N THR A 209 37.95 -14.40 10.94
CA THR A 209 37.62 -13.56 12.08
C THR A 209 36.63 -12.45 11.71
N GLU A 210 36.76 -11.85 10.52
CA GLU A 210 35.79 -10.86 10.02
C GLU A 210 34.40 -11.48 9.73
N VAL A 211 34.35 -12.69 9.16
CA VAL A 211 33.10 -13.44 8.97
C VAL A 211 32.49 -13.88 10.31
N ALA A 212 33.32 -14.27 11.29
CA ALA A 212 32.86 -14.65 12.62
C ALA A 212 32.29 -13.45 13.40
N PHE A 213 32.91 -12.27 13.31
CA PHE A 213 32.37 -11.04 13.91
C PHE A 213 31.05 -10.63 13.26
N ARG A 214 30.90 -10.75 11.94
CA ARG A 214 29.62 -10.50 11.25
C ARG A 214 28.53 -11.52 11.58
N LEU A 215 28.90 -12.77 11.88
CA LEU A 215 27.97 -13.80 12.37
C LEU A 215 27.58 -13.60 13.84
N ALA A 216 28.35 -12.82 14.62
CA ALA A 216 28.01 -12.41 15.98
C ALA A 216 27.27 -11.07 16.05
N GLU A 217 27.26 -10.28 14.96
CA GLU A 217 26.49 -9.04 14.81
C GLU A 217 25.01 -9.14 14.33
N PRO A 218 24.36 -10.31 14.11
CA PRO A 218 23.04 -10.34 13.48
C PRO A 218 21.88 -9.92 14.40
N GLU A 219 22.07 -9.87 15.72
CA GLU A 219 20.98 -9.56 16.66
C GLU A 219 20.62 -8.07 16.67
N ASN A 220 21.61 -7.19 16.88
CA ASN A 220 21.36 -5.74 16.97
C ASN A 220 20.79 -5.16 15.67
N LEU A 221 21.25 -5.64 14.51
CA LEU A 221 20.72 -5.19 13.21
C LEU A 221 19.30 -5.72 12.92
N ALA A 222 18.92 -6.88 13.46
CA ALA A 222 17.55 -7.38 13.35
C ALA A 222 16.61 -6.62 14.29
N GLN A 223 17.05 -6.34 15.52
CA GLN A 223 16.28 -5.61 16.52
C GLN A 223 15.98 -4.17 16.10
N ASP A 224 16.97 -3.46 15.55
CA ASP A 224 16.77 -2.09 15.04
C ASP A 224 15.82 -2.07 13.84
N ARG A 225 15.89 -3.08 12.96
CA ARG A 225 14.94 -3.25 11.84
C ARG A 225 13.52 -3.50 12.33
N VAL A 226 13.34 -4.36 13.32
CA VAL A 226 12.01 -4.61 13.92
C VAL A 226 11.48 -3.37 14.63
N MET A 227 12.33 -2.61 15.32
CA MET A 227 11.94 -1.36 15.98
C MET A 227 11.52 -0.29 14.96
N MET A 228 12.28 -0.12 13.88
CA MET A 228 11.96 0.83 12.81
C MET A 228 10.68 0.44 12.06
N ILE A 229 10.49 -0.84 11.78
CA ILE A 229 9.24 -1.35 11.17
C ILE A 229 8.07 -1.13 12.14
N GLY A 230 8.23 -1.41 13.43
CA GLY A 230 7.19 -1.20 14.45
C GLY A 230 6.77 0.27 14.56
N GLN A 231 7.72 1.20 14.52
CA GLN A 231 7.44 2.63 14.51
C GLN A 231 6.76 3.08 13.22
N ALA A 232 7.20 2.56 12.06
CA ALA A 232 6.58 2.85 10.77
C ALA A 232 5.13 2.35 10.73
N VAL A 233 4.88 1.10 11.15
CA VAL A 233 3.53 0.52 11.21
C VAL A 233 2.65 1.29 12.18
N ARG A 234 3.14 1.66 13.37
CA ARG A 234 2.36 2.45 14.33
C ARG A 234 1.98 3.82 13.76
N ARG A 235 2.89 4.46 13.03
CA ARG A 235 2.64 5.74 12.39
C ARG A 235 1.69 5.61 11.20
N GLU A 236 1.82 4.55 10.41
CA GLU A 236 0.93 4.25 9.29
C GLU A 236 -0.48 3.96 9.77
N VAL A 237 -0.64 3.13 10.81
CA VAL A 237 -1.94 2.83 11.41
C VAL A 237 -2.57 4.06 12.05
N ALA A 238 -1.78 4.92 12.71
CA ALA A 238 -2.29 6.19 13.25
C ALA A 238 -2.77 7.14 12.14
N ALA A 239 -2.01 7.24 11.04
CA ALA A 239 -2.40 8.04 9.87
C ALA A 239 -3.64 7.47 9.18
N MET A 240 -3.74 6.13 9.10
CA MET A 240 -4.90 5.45 8.54
C MET A 240 -6.14 5.61 9.43
N GLY A 241 -5.96 5.58 10.76
CA GLY A 241 -7.01 5.87 11.74
C GLY A 241 -7.55 7.29 11.58
N GLU A 242 -6.67 8.29 11.50
CA GLU A 242 -7.08 9.68 11.25
C GLU A 242 -7.76 9.83 9.86
N GLY A 243 -7.27 9.10 8.86
CA GLY A 243 -7.87 9.04 7.52
C GLY A 243 -9.31 8.51 7.56
N ILE A 244 -9.53 7.39 8.27
CA ILE A 244 -10.85 6.78 8.43
C ILE A 244 -11.79 7.71 9.17
N GLU A 245 -11.39 8.27 10.31
CA GLU A 245 -12.20 9.19 11.09
C GLU A 245 -12.62 10.43 10.27
N ARG A 246 -11.67 11.01 9.50
CA ARG A 246 -11.95 12.15 8.61
C ARG A 246 -12.95 11.77 7.51
N THR A 247 -12.80 10.60 6.89
CA THR A 247 -13.73 10.15 5.84
C THR A 247 -15.10 9.81 6.40
N LEU A 248 -15.18 9.24 7.59
CA LEU A 248 -16.42 8.92 8.28
C LEU A 248 -17.17 10.20 8.65
N ALA A 249 -16.49 11.21 9.19
CA ALA A 249 -17.09 12.52 9.45
C ALA A 249 -17.65 13.16 8.17
N ARG A 250 -16.91 13.09 7.06
CA ARG A 250 -17.37 13.59 5.76
C ARG A 250 -18.56 12.78 5.21
N ALA A 251 -18.58 11.46 5.40
CA ALA A 251 -19.70 10.63 4.99
C ALA A 251 -20.98 10.98 5.76
N VAL A 252 -20.87 11.21 7.08
CA VAL A 252 -22.00 11.65 7.91
C VAL A 252 -22.48 13.04 7.50
N GLU A 253 -21.59 13.98 7.19
CA GLU A 253 -21.97 15.29 6.65
C GLU A 253 -22.76 15.13 5.33
N LEU A 254 -22.27 14.30 4.41
CA LEU A 254 -22.96 14.02 3.15
C LEU A 254 -24.32 13.35 3.36
N GLU A 255 -24.44 12.42 4.32
CA GLU A 255 -25.71 11.80 4.68
C GLU A 255 -26.73 12.84 5.16
N THR A 256 -26.32 13.76 6.04
CA THR A 256 -27.21 14.82 6.53
C THR A 256 -27.61 15.79 5.42
N LEU A 257 -26.69 16.10 4.49
CA LEU A 257 -26.97 16.94 3.33
C LEU A 257 -27.98 16.26 2.41
N VAL A 258 -27.77 14.98 2.09
CA VAL A 258 -28.69 14.21 1.25
C VAL A 258 -30.07 14.13 1.88
N HIS A 259 -30.17 13.89 3.20
CA HIS A 259 -31.45 13.86 3.88
C HIS A 259 -32.16 15.23 3.85
N GLY A 260 -31.39 16.32 3.97
CA GLY A 260 -31.89 17.68 3.82
C GLY A 260 -32.41 17.96 2.41
N GLU A 261 -31.64 17.57 1.39
CA GLU A 261 -32.03 17.74 -0.02
C GLU A 261 -33.28 16.92 -0.35
N VAL A 262 -33.37 15.67 0.12
CA VAL A 262 -34.56 14.81 -0.05
C VAL A 262 -35.78 15.44 0.62
N SER A 263 -35.66 15.93 1.86
CA SER A 263 -36.77 16.58 2.56
C SER A 263 -37.22 17.87 1.86
N GLN A 264 -36.27 18.66 1.33
CA GLN A 264 -36.57 19.83 0.52
C GLN A 264 -37.30 19.46 -0.77
N ILE A 265 -36.87 18.39 -1.42
CA ILE A 265 -37.50 17.85 -2.62
C ILE A 265 -38.95 17.43 -2.30
N GLU A 266 -39.17 16.60 -1.27
CA GLU A 266 -40.51 16.17 -0.84
C GLU A 266 -41.44 17.35 -0.52
N ARG A 267 -40.92 18.37 0.16
CA ARG A 267 -41.68 19.59 0.45
C ARG A 267 -42.02 20.36 -0.83
N SER A 268 -41.08 20.49 -1.75
CA SER A 268 -41.33 21.17 -3.03
C SER A 268 -42.34 20.42 -3.90
N TYR A 269 -42.31 19.08 -3.88
CA TYR A 269 -43.27 18.24 -4.58
C TYR A 269 -44.67 18.35 -3.97
N SER A 270 -44.81 18.29 -2.64
CA SER A 270 -46.11 18.46 -1.98
C SER A 270 -46.69 19.86 -2.18
N GLU A 271 -45.87 20.92 -2.16
CA GLU A 271 -46.32 22.27 -2.49
C GLU A 271 -46.76 22.39 -3.94
N ASN A 272 -46.02 21.78 -4.87
CA ASN A 272 -46.38 21.76 -6.28
C ASN A 272 -47.67 20.98 -6.51
N GLU A 273 -47.87 19.84 -5.85
CA GLU A 273 -49.15 19.10 -5.92
C GLU A 273 -50.31 19.95 -5.42
N ALA A 274 -50.17 20.63 -4.28
CA ALA A 274 -51.19 21.53 -3.76
C ALA A 274 -51.51 22.68 -4.72
N ARG A 275 -50.48 23.26 -5.36
CA ARG A 275 -50.61 24.30 -6.38
C ARG A 275 -51.30 23.79 -7.65
N ILE A 276 -50.95 22.60 -8.11
CA ILE A 276 -51.59 21.97 -9.28
C ILE A 276 -53.05 21.70 -8.95
N ARG A 277 -53.37 21.15 -7.77
CA ARG A 277 -54.74 20.88 -7.35
C ARG A 277 -55.57 22.17 -7.28
N SER A 278 -55.02 23.25 -6.73
CA SER A 278 -55.73 24.54 -6.69
C SER A 278 -55.91 25.18 -8.07
N LEU A 279 -54.92 25.05 -8.97
CA LEU A 279 -55.06 25.47 -10.38
C LEU A 279 -56.14 24.66 -11.09
N VAL A 280 -56.21 23.35 -10.86
CA VAL A 280 -57.24 22.47 -11.44
C VAL A 280 -58.64 22.85 -10.93
N ASP A 281 -58.80 23.05 -9.62
CA ASP A 281 -60.06 23.50 -9.03
C ASP A 281 -60.47 24.89 -9.56
N GLY A 282 -59.49 25.80 -9.69
CA GLY A 282 -59.66 27.11 -10.30
C GLY A 282 -60.18 27.03 -11.73
N LEU A 283 -59.54 26.22 -12.59
CA LEU A 283 -59.98 25.97 -13.97
C LEU A 283 -61.39 25.34 -14.02
N GLY A 284 -61.71 24.46 -13.07
CA GLY A 284 -63.06 23.90 -12.91
C GLY A 284 -64.10 24.99 -12.64
N SER A 285 -63.80 25.90 -11.70
CA SER A 285 -64.68 27.03 -11.37
C SER A 285 -64.82 28.03 -12.52
N GLU A 286 -63.74 28.32 -13.23
CA GLU A 286 -63.73 29.22 -14.40
C GLU A 286 -64.53 28.61 -15.54
N ARG A 287 -64.37 27.31 -15.81
CA ARG A 287 -65.19 26.58 -16.78
C ARG A 287 -66.68 26.68 -16.44
N GLU A 288 -67.06 26.45 -15.19
CA GLU A 288 -68.47 26.52 -14.77
C GLU A 288 -69.03 27.94 -14.88
N ALA A 289 -68.24 28.95 -14.54
CA ALA A 289 -68.61 30.36 -14.71
C ALA A 289 -68.81 30.72 -16.19
N VAL A 290 -67.93 30.24 -17.08
CA VAL A 290 -68.05 30.41 -18.54
C VAL A 290 -69.30 29.71 -19.07
N VAL A 291 -69.59 28.48 -18.64
CA VAL A 291 -70.81 27.74 -19.03
C VAL A 291 -72.06 28.47 -18.55
N THR A 292 -72.10 28.92 -17.30
CA THR A 292 -73.22 29.69 -16.75
C THR A 292 -73.40 31.02 -17.49
N HIS A 293 -72.31 31.69 -17.87
CA HIS A 293 -72.36 32.90 -18.68
C HIS A 293 -72.94 32.63 -20.07
N ALA A 294 -72.51 31.56 -20.73
CA ALA A 294 -73.05 31.13 -22.02
C ALA A 294 -74.56 30.79 -21.92
N GLU A 295 -74.99 30.12 -20.86
CA GLU A 295 -76.40 29.82 -20.59
C GLU A 295 -77.23 31.10 -20.42
N ARG A 296 -76.73 32.06 -19.65
CA ARG A 296 -77.37 33.35 -19.44
C ARG A 296 -77.46 34.16 -20.74
N VAL A 297 -76.40 34.14 -21.55
CA VAL A 297 -76.41 34.76 -22.88
C VAL A 297 -77.45 34.08 -23.77
N ARG A 298 -77.55 32.74 -23.76
CA ARG A 298 -78.57 32.00 -24.51
C ARG A 298 -79.98 32.38 -24.07
N ALA A 299 -80.24 32.44 -22.76
CA ALA A 299 -81.54 32.86 -22.22
C ALA A 299 -81.88 34.32 -22.57
N SER A 300 -80.89 35.22 -22.51
CA SER A 300 -81.05 36.62 -22.91
C SER A 300 -81.40 36.74 -24.39
N ILE A 301 -80.71 35.99 -25.26
CA ILE A 301 -81.01 35.95 -26.71
C ILE A 301 -82.42 35.41 -26.96
N ALA A 302 -82.82 34.33 -26.29
CA ALA A 302 -84.17 33.77 -26.43
C ALA A 302 -85.25 34.76 -25.97
N SER A 303 -85.05 35.43 -24.83
CA SER A 303 -85.96 36.46 -24.33
C SER A 303 -86.05 37.66 -25.28
N ALA A 304 -84.92 38.15 -25.79
CA ALA A 304 -84.90 39.24 -26.75
C ALA A 304 -85.59 38.84 -28.07
N HIS A 305 -85.47 37.58 -28.49
CA HIS A 305 -86.19 37.06 -29.64
C HIS A 305 -87.71 37.05 -29.44
N GLU A 306 -88.19 36.71 -28.25
CA GLU A 306 -89.62 36.76 -27.93
C GLU A 306 -90.13 38.19 -27.86
N THR A 307 -89.41 39.09 -27.16
CA THR A 307 -89.73 40.53 -27.17
C THR A 307 -89.78 41.08 -28.58
N LEU A 308 -88.80 40.75 -29.43
CA LEU A 308 -88.77 41.20 -30.82
C LEU A 308 -89.95 40.62 -31.63
N ARG A 309 -90.32 39.36 -31.39
CA ARG A 309 -91.47 38.73 -32.04
C ARG A 309 -92.79 39.41 -31.64
N ASP A 310 -92.94 39.75 -30.36
CA ASP A 310 -94.10 40.47 -29.83
C ASP A 310 -94.17 41.90 -30.38
N GLU A 311 -93.05 42.62 -30.42
CA GLU A 311 -92.96 43.97 -31.00
C GLU A 311 -93.28 43.97 -32.50
N ILE A 312 -92.75 43.00 -33.27
CA ILE A 312 -93.07 42.83 -34.70
C ILE A 312 -94.55 42.46 -34.88
N GLY A 313 -95.10 41.61 -34.00
CA GLY A 313 -96.52 41.25 -33.99
C GLY A 313 -97.41 42.48 -33.77
N ALA A 314 -97.14 43.25 -32.73
CA ALA A 314 -97.85 44.49 -32.41
C ALA A 314 -97.72 45.53 -33.54
N ALA A 315 -96.52 45.73 -34.09
CA ALA A 315 -96.32 46.61 -35.24
C ALA A 315 -97.11 46.15 -36.48
N SER A 316 -97.15 44.83 -36.73
CA SER A 316 -97.92 44.26 -37.83
C SER A 316 -99.43 44.43 -37.63
N ASP A 317 -99.94 44.28 -36.42
CA ASP A 317 -101.35 44.52 -36.09
C ASP A 317 -101.72 46.00 -36.23
N ILE A 318 -100.86 46.92 -35.77
CA ILE A 318 -101.03 48.36 -36.01
C ILE A 318 -101.07 48.67 -37.50
N ILE A 319 -100.16 48.08 -38.30
CA ILE A 319 -100.16 48.25 -39.75
C ILE A 319 -101.45 47.70 -40.35
N ARG A 320 -101.89 46.50 -39.95
CA ARG A 320 -103.14 45.89 -40.42
C ARG A 320 -104.36 46.77 -40.09
N ASP A 321 -104.47 47.25 -38.85
CA ASP A 321 -105.54 48.14 -38.42
C ASP A 321 -105.52 49.47 -39.19
N SER A 322 -104.34 50.03 -39.44
CA SER A 322 -104.21 51.26 -40.24
C SER A 322 -104.69 51.05 -41.69
N ILE A 323 -104.40 49.89 -42.29
CA ILE A 323 -104.84 49.52 -43.64
C ILE A 323 -106.35 49.26 -43.66
N LEU A 324 -106.91 48.53 -42.69
CA LEU A 324 -108.35 48.27 -42.60
C LEU A 324 -109.15 49.56 -42.40
N ASN A 325 -108.68 50.44 -41.52
CA ASN A 325 -109.29 51.76 -41.32
C ASN A 325 -109.21 52.64 -42.58
N ALA A 326 -108.10 52.58 -43.32
CA ALA A 326 -107.97 53.27 -44.60
C ALA A 326 -108.90 52.68 -45.67
N SER A 327 -109.00 51.35 -45.75
CA SER A 327 -109.89 50.64 -46.68
C SER A 327 -111.37 50.86 -46.40
N THR A 328 -111.77 51.11 -45.16
CA THR A 328 -113.19 51.36 -44.79
C THR A 328 -113.60 52.81 -45.07
N LYS A 329 -112.64 53.72 -45.26
CA LYS A 329 -112.88 55.15 -45.58
C LYS A 329 -112.96 55.44 -47.09
N LEU A 330 -112.80 54.43 -47.95
CA LEU A 330 -112.96 54.49 -49.40
C LEU A 330 -114.28 53.83 -49.81
#